data_AF-A0A3S4JUL9-F1
#
_entry.id   AF-A0A3S4JUL9-F1
#
_cell.length_a   1.000
_cell.length_b   1.000
_cell.length_c   1.000
_cell.angle_alpha   90.00
_cell.angle_beta   90.00
_cell.angle_gamma   90.00
#
_symmetry.space_group_name_H-M   'P 1'
#
loop_
_entity.id
_entity.type
_entity.pdbx_description
1 polymer ?
#
loop_
_entity_poly.entity_id
_entity_poly.type
_entity_poly.pdbx_seq_one_letter_code
_entity_poly.pdbx_strand_id
1 'polypeptide(L)' 'MLQQGLEKSVADGSFDQLFRAFNDEHLRGLKLSGRAIIELPNPLLPEATPLSRRELWFHP' A
#
# COMPACT_ATOMS: atom_id res chain seq x y z
N MET A 1 -8.68 -7.26 -18.59
CA MET A 1 -9.19 -8.27 -17.62
C MET A 1 -8.42 -8.25 -16.31
N LEU A 2 -7.08 -8.25 -16.32
CA LEU A 2 -6.27 -8.28 -15.08
C LEU A 2 -6.55 -7.10 -14.14
N GLN A 3 -6.52 -5.87 -14.66
CA GLN A 3 -6.79 -4.67 -13.86
C GLN A 3 -8.16 -4.77 -13.15
N GLN A 4 -9.21 -5.13 -13.87
CA GLN A 4 -10.55 -5.29 -13.28
C GLN A 4 -10.59 -6.34 -12.17
N GLY A 5 -9.81 -7.43 -12.30
CA GLY A 5 -9.68 -8.43 -11.23
C GLY A 5 -8.99 -7.86 -9.99
N LEU A 6 -7.88 -7.14 -10.19
CA LEU A 6 -7.14 -6.51 -9.10
C LEU A 6 -7.98 -5.43 -8.38
N GLU A 7 -8.68 -4.60 -9.14
CA GLU A 7 -9.59 -3.59 -8.59
C GLU A 7 -10.72 -4.23 -7.76
N LYS A 8 -11.27 -5.36 -8.21
CA LYS A 8 -12.23 -6.13 -7.41
C LYS A 8 -11.59 -6.67 -6.13
N SER A 9 -10.38 -7.22 -6.21
CA SER A 9 -9.69 -7.76 -5.03
C SER A 9 -9.33 -6.70 -3.98
N VAL A 10 -9.07 -5.47 -4.43
CA VAL A 10 -8.90 -4.33 -3.52
C VAL A 10 -10.26 -3.96 -2.91
N ALA A 11 -11.31 -3.86 -3.73
CA ALA A 11 -12.65 -3.48 -3.26
C ALA A 11 -13.29 -4.49 -2.30
N ASP A 12 -13.02 -5.80 -2.47
CA ASP A 12 -13.54 -6.86 -1.61
C ASP A 12 -12.59 -7.25 -0.45
N GLY A 13 -11.41 -6.62 -0.38
CA GLY A 13 -10.40 -6.83 0.67
C GLY A 13 -9.61 -8.13 0.56
N SER A 14 -9.85 -8.96 -0.47
CA SER A 14 -9.07 -10.18 -0.69
C SER A 14 -7.59 -9.90 -0.99
N PHE A 15 -7.28 -8.75 -1.61
CA PHE A 15 -5.90 -8.32 -1.80
C PHE A 15 -5.19 -8.07 -0.47
N ASP A 16 -5.83 -7.37 0.47
CA ASP A 16 -5.26 -7.08 1.78
C ASP A 16 -5.00 -8.35 2.58
N GLN A 17 -5.94 -9.31 2.53
CA GLN A 17 -5.76 -10.62 3.18
C GLN A 17 -4.54 -11.36 2.62
N LEU A 18 -4.40 -11.38 1.30
CA LEU A 18 -3.26 -12.00 0.63
C LEU A 18 -1.94 -11.28 1.00
N PHE A 19 -1.94 -9.94 0.94
CA PHE A 19 -0.78 -9.13 1.30
C PHE A 19 -0.32 -9.43 2.74
N ARG A 20 -1.24 -9.46 3.70
CA ARG A 20 -0.95 -9.77 5.11
C ARG A 20 -0.40 -11.18 5.29
N ALA A 21 -0.95 -12.17 4.59
CA ALA A 21 -0.49 -13.55 4.66
C ALA A 21 1.01 -13.71 4.36
N PHE A 22 1.57 -12.86 3.47
CA PHE A 22 2.99 -12.91 3.10
C PHE A 22 3.87 -11.86 3.81
N ASN A 23 3.30 -10.74 4.26
CA ASN A 23 4.09 -9.60 4.74
C ASN A 23 3.96 -9.33 6.24
N ASP A 24 2.93 -9.83 6.92
CA ASP A 24 2.68 -9.47 8.33
C ASP A 24 3.84 -9.85 9.27
N GLU A 25 4.55 -10.95 9.01
CA GLU A 25 5.71 -11.33 9.80
C GLU A 25 6.83 -10.28 9.74
N HIS A 26 7.15 -9.83 8.53
CA HIS A 26 8.14 -8.78 8.30
C HIS A 26 7.66 -7.45 8.91
N LEU A 27 6.39 -7.08 8.69
CA LEU A 27 5.82 -5.82 9.19
C LEU A 27 5.85 -5.73 10.72
N ARG A 28 5.59 -6.83 11.44
CA ARG A 28 5.69 -6.87 12.91
C ARG A 28 7.10 -6.56 13.40
N GLY A 29 8.13 -6.96 12.65
CA GLY A 29 9.54 -6.67 12.98
C GLY A 29 9.94 -5.20 12.81
N LEU A 30 9.22 -4.42 11.99
CA LEU A 30 9.61 -3.06 11.61
C LEU A 30 9.27 -1.98 12.65
N LYS A 31 8.43 -2.28 13.67
CA LYS A 31 8.00 -1.32 14.70
C LYS A 31 7.48 0.01 14.13
N LEU A 32 6.63 -0.07 13.09
CA LEU A 32 6.19 1.10 12.31
C LEU A 32 5.43 2.16 13.13
N SER A 33 4.91 1.82 14.31
CA SER A 33 4.29 2.80 15.24
C SER A 33 5.28 3.83 15.78
N GLY A 34 6.56 3.50 15.89
CA GLY A 34 7.64 4.38 16.35
C GLY A 34 8.53 4.92 15.24
N ARG A 35 8.08 4.86 13.98
CA ARG A 35 8.89 5.27 12.83
C ARG A 35 9.13 6.78 12.83
N ALA A 36 10.31 7.20 12.37
CA ALA A 36 10.55 8.58 11.99
C ALA A 36 10.01 8.81 10.57
N ILE A 37 9.27 9.90 10.36
CA ILE A 37 8.77 10.30 9.04
C ILE A 37 9.71 11.38 8.51
N ILE A 38 10.28 11.14 7.33
CA ILE A 38 11.10 12.11 6.60
C ILE A 38 10.30 12.55 5.39
N GLU A 39 9.92 13.83 5.36
CA GLU A 39 9.24 14.42 4.22
C GLU A 39 10.26 14.77 3.14
N LEU A 40 10.15 14.10 1.99
CA LEU A 40 11.00 14.33 0.84
C LEU A 40 10.16 14.88 -0.32
N PRO A 41 10.40 16.12 -0.77
CA PRO A 41 9.80 16.58 -2.02
C PRO A 41 10.34 15.71 -3.17
N ASN A 42 9.45 15.07 -3.93
CA ASN A 42 9.78 14.28 -5.10
C ASN A 42 9.39 15.03 -6.39
N PRO A 43 10.26 15.90 -6.93
CA PRO A 43 9.97 16.64 -8.16
C PRO A 43 9.87 15.73 -9.40
N LEU A 44 10.29 14.46 -9.31
CA LEU A 44 10.20 13.48 -10.38
C LEU A 44 8.98 12.56 -10.23
N LEU A 45 8.05 12.86 -9.32
CA LEU A 45 6.85 12.06 -9.13
C LEU A 45 5.97 12.14 -10.39
N PRO A 46 5.63 11.00 -11.03
CA PRO A 46 4.75 11.02 -12.18
C PRO A 46 3.36 11.57 -11.86
N GLU A 47 2.80 12.40 -12.76
CA GLU A 47 1.43 12.92 -12.59
C GLU A 47 0.37 11.82 -12.49
N ALA A 48 0.63 10.66 -13.11
CA ALA A 48 -0.25 9.50 -13.06
C ALA A 48 -0.20 8.72 -11.73
N THR A 49 0.67 9.10 -10.78
CA THR A 49 0.73 8.43 -9.47
C THR A 49 -0.57 8.67 -8.70
N PRO A 50 -1.32 7.62 -8.32
CA PRO A 50 -2.66 7.76 -7.77
C PRO A 50 -2.62 8.08 -6.26
N LEU A 51 -2.10 9.26 -5.89
CA LEU A 51 -1.98 9.69 -4.49
C LEU A 51 -3.35 9.83 -3.79
N SER A 52 -4.41 10.11 -4.54
CA SER A 52 -5.78 10.24 -4.01
C SER A 52 -6.44 8.89 -3.70
N ARG A 53 -5.92 7.78 -4.24
CA ARG A 53 -6.47 6.43 -4.09
C ARG A 53 -5.84 5.71 -2.90
N ARG A 54 -6.27 6.04 -1.68
CA ARG A 54 -5.73 5.49 -0.42
C ARG A 54 -5.73 3.96 -0.37
N GLU A 55 -6.70 3.32 -1.00
CA GLU A 55 -6.83 1.87 -1.07
C GLU A 55 -5.68 1.17 -1.82
N LEU A 56 -4.88 1.92 -2.58
CA LEU A 56 -3.70 1.39 -3.28
C LEU A 56 -2.40 1.51 -2.45
N TRP A 57 -2.46 2.11 -1.27
CA TRP A 57 -1.29 2.40 -0.46
C TRP A 57 -1.36 1.68 0.89
N PHE A 58 -0.25 1.08 1.29
CA PHE A 58 -0.17 0.46 2.60
C PHE A 58 -0.12 1.54 3.70
N HIS A 59 -1.04 1.43 4.66
CA HIS A 59 -1.11 2.28 5.83
C HIS A 59 -0.92 1.43 7.10
N PRO A 60 0.28 1.44 7.71
CA PRO A 60 0.58 0.67 8.92
C PRO A 60 -0.09 1.19 10.19
#